data_AF-A0A166XSI9-F1
#
_entry.id   AF-A0A166XSI9-F1
#
_cell.length_a   1.000
_cell.length_b   1.000
_cell.length_c   1.000
_cell.angle_alpha   90.00
_cell.angle_beta   90.00
_cell.angle_gamma   90.00
#
_symmetry.space_group_name_H-M   'P 1'
#
loop_
_entity.id
_entity.type
_entity.pdbx_description
1 polymer ?
#
loop_
_entity_poly.entity_id
_entity_poly.type
_entity_poly.pdbx_seq_one_letter_code
_entity_poly.pdbx_strand_id
1 'polypeptide(L)'
;MSLYTNADGAESNLTPDLTQNGLFTPNPESEEISSIRVWLELQEAVKRNHMHDPTPGDTLIIVDKSYDRVLACHPGGHLILDNIIEYDMSEPIPERWKWLCTETDGFIGFRSLAENKFLGHDFWWNFVARATAQKGDENFILIKRQNGYRIQSPFWFGFKPLSARSDGSGIEAKQPDGTLWAFMQVRES
;
A
#
# COMPACT_ATOMS: atom_id res chain seq x y z
N MET A 1 51.27 65.54 22.25
CA MET A 1 52.50 64.77 21.99
C MET A 1 52.32 63.38 22.57
N SER A 2 52.34 62.36 21.72
CA SER A 2 53.16 61.15 21.86
C SER A 2 52.62 60.08 20.93
N LEU A 3 53.47 59.67 20.01
CA LEU A 3 53.36 58.53 19.13
C LEU A 3 53.93 57.27 19.83
N TYR A 4 53.58 56.11 19.25
CA TYR A 4 54.28 54.81 19.25
C TYR A 4 53.88 53.76 20.33
N THR A 5 53.07 52.75 19.97
CA THR A 5 53.33 51.36 19.43
C THR A 5 53.51 50.33 20.56
N ASN A 6 53.02 49.08 20.54
CA ASN A 6 52.98 47.97 19.55
C ASN A 6 51.81 47.03 19.94
N ALA A 7 50.99 46.43 19.07
CA ALA A 7 51.17 45.41 18.03
C ALA A 7 50.47 44.07 18.42
N ASP A 8 50.03 43.38 17.37
CA ASP A 8 49.61 41.97 17.24
C ASP A 8 48.17 41.55 17.54
N GLY A 9 47.53 41.00 16.49
CA GLY A 9 46.34 40.14 16.64
C GLY A 9 45.43 40.00 15.42
N ALA A 10 45.98 39.49 14.31
CA ALA A 10 45.33 38.64 13.29
C ALA A 10 44.01 39.04 12.58
N GLU A 11 44.16 39.14 11.25
CA GLU A 11 43.25 38.87 10.12
C GLU A 11 42.11 37.85 10.40
N SER A 12 40.91 37.95 9.80
CA SER A 12 40.72 37.77 8.37
C SER A 12 39.24 37.98 7.97
N ASN A 13 39.06 38.64 6.81
CA ASN A 13 37.80 38.67 6.06
C ASN A 13 37.62 37.34 5.32
N LEU A 14 36.46 36.69 5.43
CA LEU A 14 35.96 35.78 4.39
C LEU A 14 34.43 35.90 4.25
N THR A 15 34.03 36.14 2.99
CA THR A 15 32.68 36.15 2.40
C THR A 15 32.08 34.72 2.33
N PRO A 16 30.82 34.52 1.85
CA PRO A 16 29.94 33.43 2.30
C PRO A 16 30.31 32.07 1.71
N ASP A 17 30.16 31.03 2.52
CA ASP A 17 30.32 29.65 2.09
C ASP A 17 28.99 29.11 1.55
N LEU A 18 28.98 28.85 0.24
CA LEU A 18 28.01 28.03 -0.47
C LEU A 18 28.43 26.57 -0.26
N THR A 19 27.89 25.91 0.76
CA THR A 19 28.03 24.45 0.92
C THR A 19 26.74 23.75 0.49
N GLN A 20 26.81 23.31 -0.76
CA GLN A 20 25.95 22.34 -1.41
C GLN A 20 26.05 21.00 -0.67
N ASN A 21 25.10 20.71 0.21
CA ASN A 21 24.77 19.37 0.72
C ASN A 21 23.38 19.43 1.38
N GLY A 22 22.35 19.47 0.54
CA GLY A 22 20.95 19.44 0.98
C GLY A 22 20.57 18.07 1.50
N LEU A 23 20.85 17.83 2.78
CA LEU A 23 20.13 16.82 3.55
C LEU A 23 18.71 17.39 3.75
N PHE A 24 17.77 16.97 2.91
CA PHE A 24 16.36 17.26 3.14
C PHE A 24 15.96 16.53 4.42
N THR A 25 15.99 17.22 5.56
CA THR A 25 15.19 16.82 6.71
C THR A 25 13.73 17.00 6.30
N PRO A 26 12.92 15.92 6.31
CA PRO A 26 11.50 16.05 6.04
C PRO A 26 10.86 17.00 7.06
N ASN A 27 9.96 17.86 6.60
CA ASN A 27 9.20 18.71 7.50
C ASN A 27 8.07 17.87 8.10
N PRO A 28 8.04 17.61 9.43
CA PRO A 28 7.07 16.70 10.04
C PRO A 28 5.62 17.13 9.80
N GLU A 29 5.35 18.44 9.77
CA GLU A 29 4.01 18.97 9.45
C GLU A 29 3.57 18.64 8.01
N SER A 30 4.52 18.56 7.07
CA SER A 30 4.21 18.21 5.68
C SER A 30 3.92 16.72 5.50
N GLU A 31 4.62 15.86 6.25
CA GLU A 31 4.39 14.42 6.25
C GLU A 31 3.05 14.08 6.89
N GLU A 32 2.70 14.71 8.02
CA GLU A 32 1.41 14.54 8.69
C GLU A 32 0.24 14.95 7.77
N ILE A 33 0.33 16.11 7.11
CA ILE A 33 -0.70 16.57 6.17
C ILE A 33 -0.82 15.61 4.97
N SER A 34 0.30 15.06 4.49
CA SER A 34 0.31 14.05 3.42
C SER A 34 -0.41 12.77 3.86
N SER A 35 -0.06 12.24 5.04
CA SER A 35 -0.70 11.06 5.64
C SER A 35 -2.21 11.27 5.78
N ILE A 36 -2.64 12.37 6.38
CA ILE A 36 -4.07 12.69 6.55
C ILE A 36 -4.80 12.70 5.21
N ARG A 37 -4.19 13.26 4.15
CA ARG A 37 -4.81 13.26 2.81
C ARG A 37 -5.02 11.82 2.30
N VAL A 38 -4.00 10.97 2.39
CA VAL A 38 -4.10 9.58 1.94
C VAL A 38 -5.17 8.82 2.73
N TRP A 39 -5.27 9.05 4.04
CA TRP A 39 -6.33 8.47 4.87
C TRP A 39 -7.73 8.96 4.48
N LEU A 40 -7.89 10.24 4.17
CA LEU A 40 -9.15 10.77 3.67
C LEU A 40 -9.53 10.13 2.34
N GLU A 41 -8.59 9.95 1.42
CA GLU A 41 -8.82 9.23 0.16
C GLU A 41 -9.24 7.78 0.40
N LEU A 42 -8.64 7.09 1.37
CA LEU A 42 -9.04 5.73 1.77
C LEU A 42 -10.46 5.69 2.32
N GLN A 43 -10.79 6.60 3.24
CA GLN A 43 -12.14 6.74 3.79
C GLN A 43 -13.17 7.03 2.69
N GLU A 44 -12.79 7.81 1.69
CA GLU A 44 -13.61 8.09 0.52
C GLU A 44 -13.77 6.86 -0.39
N ALA A 45 -12.71 6.07 -0.62
CA ALA A 45 -12.80 4.83 -1.40
C ALA A 45 -13.69 3.77 -0.73
N VAL A 46 -13.72 3.76 0.60
CA VAL A 46 -14.63 2.95 1.42
C VAL A 46 -16.07 3.44 1.26
N LYS A 47 -16.32 4.75 1.45
CA LYS A 47 -17.68 5.32 1.55
C LYS A 47 -18.34 5.66 0.21
N ARG A 48 -17.56 6.09 -0.78
CA ARG A 48 -18.03 6.62 -2.07
C ARG A 48 -17.39 5.77 -3.17
N ASN A 49 -18.10 5.55 -4.27
CA ASN A 49 -17.62 4.68 -5.38
C ASN A 49 -16.39 5.23 -6.13
N HIS A 50 -15.60 6.10 -5.53
CA HIS A 50 -14.35 6.57 -6.06
C HIS A 50 -13.30 5.48 -5.86
N MET A 51 -12.91 4.87 -6.97
CA MET A 51 -11.96 3.77 -6.98
C MET A 51 -11.04 3.88 -8.17
N HIS A 52 -9.84 3.38 -7.96
CA HIS A 52 -8.83 3.30 -8.98
C HIS A 52 -9.04 2.03 -9.80
N ASP A 53 -8.90 2.14 -11.12
CA ASP A 53 -8.85 0.99 -12.00
C ASP A 53 -7.41 0.42 -11.92
N PRO A 54 -7.21 -0.78 -11.32
CA PRO A 54 -5.89 -1.30 -11.04
C PRO A 54 -5.12 -1.57 -12.34
N THR A 55 -3.94 -0.98 -12.43
CA THR A 55 -3.01 -1.13 -13.55
C THR A 55 -1.71 -1.77 -13.07
N PRO A 56 -1.08 -2.66 -13.85
CA PRO A 56 0.22 -3.22 -13.49
C PRO A 56 1.25 -2.11 -13.22
N GLY A 57 1.96 -2.22 -12.10
CA GLY A 57 2.88 -1.19 -11.60
C GLY A 57 2.28 -0.32 -10.49
N ASP A 58 0.97 -0.32 -10.30
CA ASP A 58 0.34 0.44 -9.22
C ASP A 58 0.63 -0.18 -7.85
N THR A 59 0.94 0.67 -6.87
CA THR A 59 0.81 0.31 -5.46
C THR A 59 -0.62 0.59 -5.03
N LEU A 60 -1.30 -0.44 -4.50
CA LEU A 60 -2.72 -0.42 -4.19
C LEU A 60 -2.99 -0.79 -2.74
N ILE A 61 -4.07 -0.26 -2.19
CA ILE A 61 -4.81 -0.85 -1.07
C ILE A 61 -6.03 -1.57 -1.64
N ILE A 62 -6.26 -2.81 -1.18
CA ILE A 62 -7.39 -3.64 -1.58
C ILE A 62 -8.45 -3.58 -0.48
N VAL A 63 -9.60 -2.98 -0.80
CA VAL A 63 -10.66 -2.65 0.16
C VAL A 63 -11.83 -3.61 0.03
N ASP A 64 -12.21 -4.25 1.12
CA ASP A 64 -13.47 -4.98 1.31
C ASP A 64 -14.60 -3.98 1.60
N LYS A 65 -15.44 -3.71 0.60
CA LYS A 65 -16.58 -2.78 0.73
C LYS A 65 -17.75 -3.32 1.55
N SER A 66 -17.77 -4.61 1.87
CA SER A 66 -18.88 -5.20 2.62
C SER A 66 -18.78 -4.89 4.11
N TYR A 67 -17.55 -4.72 4.60
CA TYR A 67 -17.26 -4.57 6.02
C TYR A 67 -16.31 -3.41 6.33
N ASP A 68 -15.97 -2.58 5.34
CA ASP A 68 -15.10 -1.42 5.46
C ASP A 68 -13.69 -1.75 6.01
N ARG A 69 -13.10 -2.82 5.48
CA ARG A 69 -11.78 -3.33 5.87
C ARG A 69 -10.82 -3.37 4.70
N VAL A 70 -9.53 -3.54 5.01
CA VAL A 70 -8.48 -3.67 3.99
C VAL A 70 -7.80 -5.01 4.09
N LEU A 71 -7.49 -5.62 2.95
CA LEU A 71 -6.71 -6.85 2.91
C LEU A 71 -5.25 -6.52 3.25
N ALA A 72 -4.78 -7.04 4.38
CA ALA A 72 -3.44 -6.81 4.90
C ALA A 72 -2.62 -8.10 4.91
N CYS A 73 -1.32 -7.96 4.64
CA CYS A 73 -0.32 -9.02 4.74
C CYS A 73 0.45 -8.89 6.06
N HIS A 74 0.08 -9.70 7.04
CA HIS A 74 0.73 -9.78 8.34
C HIS A 74 1.96 -10.71 8.31
N PRO A 75 2.86 -10.61 9.31
CA PRO A 75 4.10 -11.37 9.35
C PRO A 75 3.93 -12.86 9.03
N GLY A 76 4.80 -13.43 8.19
CA GLY A 76 4.70 -14.83 7.77
C GLY A 76 3.69 -15.10 6.64
N GLY A 77 3.20 -14.04 5.99
CA GLY A 77 2.29 -14.09 4.86
C GLY A 77 0.83 -14.35 5.23
N HIS A 78 0.46 -14.07 6.48
CA HIS A 78 -0.90 -14.26 6.98
C HIS A 78 -1.80 -13.14 6.47
N LEU A 79 -2.95 -13.50 5.90
CA LEU A 79 -3.91 -12.52 5.41
C LEU A 79 -4.94 -12.22 6.48
N ILE A 80 -5.10 -10.95 6.82
CA ILE A 80 -6.11 -10.44 7.76
C ILE A 80 -6.80 -9.25 7.11
N LEU A 81 -8.07 -9.05 7.45
CA LEU A 81 -8.81 -7.87 7.05
C LEU A 81 -8.76 -6.85 8.19
N ASP A 82 -7.86 -5.89 8.09
CA ASP A 82 -7.67 -4.85 9.11
C ASP A 82 -8.82 -3.85 9.06
N ASN A 83 -9.29 -3.45 10.24
CA ASN A 83 -10.34 -2.45 10.37
C ASN A 83 -9.74 -1.04 10.31
N ILE A 84 -10.19 -0.24 9.36
CA ILE A 84 -9.61 1.06 9.05
C ILE A 84 -9.77 2.04 10.22
N ILE A 85 -10.85 1.93 11.00
CA ILE A 85 -11.17 2.85 12.10
C ILE A 85 -10.26 2.69 13.32
N GLU A 86 -9.49 1.61 13.39
CA GLU A 86 -8.61 1.31 14.53
C GLU A 86 -7.24 2.00 14.43
N TYR A 87 -7.00 2.74 13.35
CA TYR A 87 -5.72 3.38 13.06
C TYR A 87 -5.73 4.89 13.23
N ASP A 88 -4.58 5.43 13.63
CA ASP A 88 -4.34 6.86 13.68
C ASP A 88 -4.09 7.39 12.26
N MET A 89 -4.90 8.38 11.84
CA MET A 89 -4.82 8.97 10.50
C MET A 89 -3.66 9.97 10.34
N SER A 90 -2.97 10.33 11.43
CA SER A 90 -1.76 11.14 11.36
C SER A 90 -0.54 10.32 10.94
N GLU A 91 -0.58 9.00 11.15
CA GLU A 91 0.48 8.07 10.78
C GLU A 91 0.42 7.68 9.30
N PRO A 92 1.53 7.31 8.66
CA PRO A 92 1.51 6.78 7.30
C PRO A 92 0.67 5.50 7.19
N ILE A 93 0.10 5.25 6.00
CA ILE A 93 -0.56 3.98 5.70
C ILE A 93 0.44 2.82 5.91
N PRO A 94 0.08 1.78 6.69
CA PRO A 94 0.97 0.65 6.94
C PRO A 94 1.40 -0.07 5.66
N GLU A 95 2.70 -0.39 5.55
CA GLU A 95 3.25 -1.20 4.42
C GLU A 95 2.53 -2.53 4.21
N ARG A 96 2.03 -3.16 5.29
CA ARG A 96 1.27 -4.42 5.20
C ARG A 96 -0.04 -4.29 4.43
N TRP A 97 -0.58 -3.08 4.25
CA TRP A 97 -1.78 -2.82 3.47
C TRP A 97 -1.48 -2.60 1.99
N LYS A 98 -0.22 -2.37 1.65
CA LYS A 98 0.21 -2.01 0.31
C LYS A 98 0.52 -3.26 -0.51
N TRP A 99 -0.10 -3.34 -1.68
CA TRP A 99 0.07 -4.40 -2.66
C TRP A 99 0.51 -3.81 -3.98
N LEU A 100 1.64 -4.27 -4.52
CA LEU A 100 2.00 -3.98 -5.89
C LEU A 100 1.15 -4.83 -6.83
N CYS A 101 0.38 -4.18 -7.70
CA CYS A 101 -0.32 -4.79 -8.82
C CYS A 101 0.69 -5.18 -9.88
N THR A 102 0.67 -6.44 -10.30
CA THR A 102 1.57 -6.97 -11.34
C THR A 102 0.76 -7.64 -12.45
N GLU A 103 1.42 -7.91 -13.58
CA GLU A 103 0.87 -8.74 -14.63
C GLU A 103 1.87 -9.80 -15.05
N THR A 104 1.41 -11.02 -15.27
CA THR A 104 2.18 -12.10 -15.88
C THR A 104 1.23 -12.95 -16.72
N ASP A 105 1.58 -13.16 -17.98
CA ASP A 105 0.79 -13.94 -18.95
C ASP A 105 -0.70 -13.51 -19.05
N GLY A 106 -0.96 -12.21 -18.94
CA GLY A 106 -2.31 -11.63 -18.99
C GLY A 106 -3.13 -11.75 -17.71
N PHE A 107 -2.54 -12.26 -16.62
CA PHE A 107 -3.17 -12.33 -15.31
C PHE A 107 -2.64 -11.28 -14.36
N ILE A 108 -3.52 -10.75 -13.51
CA ILE A 108 -3.13 -9.84 -12.44
C ILE A 108 -2.54 -10.60 -11.27
N GLY A 109 -1.51 -10.06 -10.64
CA GLY A 109 -0.98 -10.51 -9.36
C GLY A 109 -0.94 -9.39 -8.35
N PHE A 110 -0.85 -9.76 -7.06
CA PHE A 110 -0.71 -8.81 -5.96
C PHE A 110 0.48 -9.20 -5.10
N ARG A 111 1.55 -8.41 -5.13
CA ARG A 111 2.74 -8.61 -4.29
C ARG A 111 2.67 -7.71 -3.08
N SER A 112 2.69 -8.28 -1.87
CA SER A 112 2.80 -7.50 -0.64
C SER A 112 4.10 -6.72 -0.63
N LEU A 113 4.06 -5.43 -0.28
CA LEU A 113 5.27 -4.63 -0.09
C LEU A 113 5.97 -4.96 1.25
N ALA A 114 5.21 -5.28 2.30
CA ALA A 114 5.77 -5.66 3.60
C ALA A 114 6.60 -6.97 3.55
N GLU A 115 6.11 -8.00 2.87
CA GLU A 115 6.77 -9.32 2.85
C GLU A 115 7.49 -9.64 1.52
N ASN A 116 7.28 -8.80 0.49
CA ASN A 116 7.75 -9.04 -0.88
C ASN A 116 7.34 -10.42 -1.43
N LYS A 117 6.11 -10.86 -1.08
CA LYS A 117 5.51 -12.13 -1.50
C LYS A 117 4.19 -11.90 -2.22
N PHE A 118 3.86 -12.80 -3.14
CA PHE A 118 2.60 -12.77 -3.88
C PHE A 118 1.47 -13.41 -3.08
N LEU A 119 0.32 -12.74 -3.12
CA LEU A 119 -0.97 -13.28 -2.74
C LEU A 119 -1.31 -14.46 -3.65
N GLY A 120 -1.69 -15.58 -3.05
CA GLY A 120 -2.15 -16.77 -3.74
C GLY A 120 -2.87 -17.68 -2.76
N HIS A 121 -3.00 -18.95 -3.13
CA HIS A 121 -3.48 -19.99 -2.21
C HIS A 121 -2.61 -21.24 -2.28
N ASP A 122 -2.64 -22.03 -1.23
CA ASP A 122 -2.03 -23.36 -1.26
C ASP A 122 -2.96 -24.41 -1.92
N PHE A 123 -2.48 -25.65 -2.00
CA PHE A 123 -3.23 -26.79 -2.52
C PHE A 123 -4.52 -27.10 -1.73
N TRP A 124 -4.63 -26.60 -0.50
CA TRP A 124 -5.80 -26.75 0.38
C TRP A 124 -6.71 -25.53 0.37
N TRP A 125 -6.52 -24.58 -0.56
CA TRP A 125 -7.32 -23.36 -0.69
C TRP A 125 -7.16 -22.38 0.49
N ASN A 126 -6.07 -22.47 1.24
CA ASN A 126 -5.73 -21.45 2.22
C ASN A 126 -5.03 -20.30 1.51
N PHE A 127 -5.67 -19.12 1.51
CA PHE A 127 -5.09 -17.92 0.93
C PHE A 127 -3.99 -17.36 1.84
N VAL A 128 -2.83 -17.10 1.26
CA VAL A 128 -1.61 -16.61 1.94
C VAL A 128 -0.79 -15.76 0.99
N ALA A 129 0.12 -14.95 1.52
CA ALA A 129 1.13 -14.23 0.74
C ALA A 129 2.51 -14.85 0.97
N ARG A 130 2.86 -15.89 0.20
CA ARG A 130 4.11 -16.66 0.42
C ARG A 130 4.94 -16.93 -0.82
N ALA A 131 4.36 -16.86 -2.00
CA ALA A 131 5.07 -17.14 -3.23
C ALA A 131 6.07 -16.02 -3.58
N THR A 132 7.22 -16.38 -4.13
CA THR A 132 8.24 -15.43 -4.58
C THR A 132 8.07 -14.98 -6.02
N ALA A 133 7.14 -15.59 -6.76
CA ALA A 133 6.81 -15.26 -8.12
C ALA A 133 5.31 -15.43 -8.35
N GLN A 134 4.74 -14.64 -9.27
CA GLN A 134 3.36 -14.79 -9.71
C GLN A 134 3.25 -15.97 -10.69
N LYS A 135 2.70 -17.11 -10.28
CA LYS A 135 2.50 -18.28 -11.15
C LYS A 135 1.32 -19.14 -10.69
N GLY A 136 0.36 -19.43 -11.57
CA GLY A 136 -0.71 -20.38 -11.23
C GLY A 136 -1.61 -19.82 -10.12
N ASP A 137 -1.41 -20.26 -8.88
CA ASP A 137 -2.28 -19.93 -7.73
C ASP A 137 -2.20 -18.44 -7.32
N GLU A 138 -1.16 -17.72 -7.74
CA GLU A 138 -1.00 -16.26 -7.56
C GLU A 138 -1.59 -15.42 -8.70
N ASN A 139 -2.18 -16.05 -9.72
CA ASN A 139 -2.85 -15.34 -10.82
C ASN A 139 -4.28 -15.00 -10.45
N PHE A 140 -4.76 -13.83 -10.85
CA PHE A 140 -6.13 -13.39 -10.63
C PHE A 140 -6.73 -12.75 -11.89
N ILE A 141 -8.05 -12.85 -11.99
CA ILE A 141 -8.86 -12.09 -12.94
C ILE A 141 -9.65 -11.04 -12.17
N LEU A 142 -9.66 -9.82 -12.70
CA LEU A 142 -10.47 -8.73 -12.18
C LEU A 142 -11.67 -8.49 -13.08
N ILE A 143 -12.87 -8.68 -12.55
CA ILE A 143 -14.11 -8.42 -13.26
C ILE A 143 -14.71 -7.11 -12.74
N LYS A 144 -14.68 -6.07 -13.57
CA LYS A 144 -15.26 -4.77 -13.26
C LYS A 144 -16.77 -4.89 -13.04
N ARG A 145 -17.25 -4.26 -11.97
CA ARG A 145 -18.65 -4.09 -11.58
C ARG A 145 -18.94 -2.59 -11.46
N GLN A 146 -20.21 -2.24 -11.30
CA GLN A 146 -20.63 -0.83 -11.23
C GLN A 146 -19.86 -0.03 -10.16
N ASN A 147 -19.60 -0.66 -9.01
CA ASN A 147 -19.08 -0.01 -7.81
C ASN A 147 -17.90 -0.78 -7.21
N GLY A 148 -17.10 -1.46 -8.03
CA GLY A 148 -16.00 -2.30 -7.57
C GLY A 148 -15.57 -3.35 -8.58
N TYR A 149 -14.86 -4.33 -8.06
CA TYR A 149 -14.39 -5.49 -8.80
C TYR A 149 -14.77 -6.76 -8.07
N ARG A 150 -14.99 -7.83 -8.83
CA ARG A 150 -14.84 -9.20 -8.30
C ARG A 150 -13.42 -9.64 -8.62
N ILE A 151 -12.67 -10.03 -7.61
CA ILE A 151 -11.39 -10.71 -7.77
C ILE A 151 -11.70 -12.21 -7.89
N GLN A 152 -11.20 -12.86 -8.93
CA GLN A 152 -11.33 -14.30 -9.09
C GLN A 152 -9.97 -14.98 -9.13
N SER A 153 -9.87 -16.07 -8.38
CA SER A 153 -8.70 -16.94 -8.33
C SER A 153 -8.94 -18.20 -9.15
N PRO A 154 -7.92 -18.76 -9.82
CA PRO A 154 -7.97 -20.05 -10.46
C PRO A 154 -8.57 -21.11 -9.53
N PHE A 155 -9.42 -21.97 -10.07
CA PHE A 155 -10.02 -23.08 -9.36
C PHE A 155 -10.25 -24.25 -10.30
N TRP A 156 -9.36 -25.24 -10.21
CA TRP A 156 -9.38 -26.46 -11.04
C TRP A 156 -9.42 -26.11 -12.54
N PHE A 157 -10.62 -26.15 -13.15
CA PHE A 157 -10.85 -25.88 -14.57
C PHE A 157 -11.53 -24.53 -14.82
N GLY A 158 -11.55 -23.63 -13.84
CA GLY A 158 -12.20 -22.34 -13.94
C GLY A 158 -11.69 -21.33 -12.92
N PHE A 159 -12.57 -20.44 -12.49
CA PHE A 159 -12.25 -19.37 -11.54
C PHE A 159 -13.33 -19.28 -10.47
N LYS A 160 -12.91 -19.00 -9.23
CA LYS A 160 -13.80 -18.75 -8.09
C LYS A 160 -13.63 -17.31 -7.60
N PRO A 161 -14.72 -16.59 -7.32
CA PRO A 161 -14.63 -15.27 -6.75
C PRO A 161 -14.17 -15.33 -5.29
N LEU A 162 -13.32 -14.37 -4.91
CA LEU A 162 -12.82 -14.22 -3.56
C LEU A 162 -13.80 -13.43 -2.70
N SER A 163 -13.98 -13.91 -1.48
CA SER A 163 -14.86 -13.35 -0.46
C SER A 163 -14.04 -13.03 0.77
N ALA A 164 -14.26 -11.85 1.32
CA ALA A 164 -13.83 -11.50 2.66
C ALA A 164 -14.58 -12.35 3.69
N ARG A 165 -13.87 -12.87 4.68
CA ARG A 165 -14.50 -13.55 5.81
C ARG A 165 -15.12 -12.51 6.74
N SER A 166 -16.35 -12.77 7.22
CA SER A 166 -17.07 -11.83 8.08
C SER A 166 -16.32 -11.54 9.38
N ASP A 167 -15.62 -12.53 9.94
CA ASP A 167 -14.80 -12.41 11.16
C ASP A 167 -13.47 -11.67 10.96
N GLY A 168 -13.10 -11.32 9.73
CA GLY A 168 -11.87 -10.60 9.40
C GLY A 168 -10.63 -11.48 9.30
N SER A 169 -10.77 -12.80 9.42
CA SER A 169 -9.65 -13.76 9.40
C SER A 169 -9.06 -14.02 8.00
N GLY A 170 -9.20 -13.07 7.07
CA GLY A 170 -8.70 -13.15 5.70
C GLY A 170 -9.80 -13.40 4.67
N ILE A 171 -9.48 -14.19 3.64
CA ILE A 171 -10.33 -14.38 2.45
C ILE A 171 -10.55 -15.86 2.14
N GLU A 172 -11.61 -16.15 1.38
CA GLU A 172 -11.95 -17.49 0.91
C GLU A 172 -12.64 -17.49 -0.46
N ALA A 173 -12.64 -18.63 -1.14
CA ALA A 173 -13.21 -18.81 -2.48
C ALA A 173 -14.49 -19.67 -2.48
N LYS A 174 -15.40 -19.45 -1.50
CA LYS A 174 -16.60 -20.29 -1.31
C LYS A 174 -17.91 -19.66 -1.78
N GLN A 175 -18.05 -18.34 -1.66
CA GLN A 175 -19.33 -17.69 -1.92
C GLN A 175 -19.54 -17.47 -3.42
N PRO A 176 -20.74 -17.73 -3.98
CA PRO A 176 -20.99 -17.61 -5.42
C PRO A 176 -20.78 -16.19 -5.97
N ASP A 177 -21.06 -15.18 -5.16
CA ASP A 177 -21.01 -13.77 -5.58
C ASP A 177 -19.68 -13.08 -5.27
N GLY A 178 -18.89 -13.63 -4.34
CA GLY A 178 -17.69 -12.98 -3.85
C GLY A 178 -17.94 -11.69 -3.09
N THR A 179 -16.85 -11.09 -2.62
CA THR A 179 -16.85 -9.71 -2.10
C THR A 179 -16.72 -8.72 -3.25
N LEU A 180 -17.35 -7.56 -3.07
CA LEU A 180 -17.11 -6.40 -3.92
C LEU A 180 -15.87 -5.67 -3.40
N TRP A 181 -14.81 -5.70 -4.19
CA TRP A 181 -13.53 -5.10 -3.85
C TRP A 181 -13.39 -3.72 -4.49
N ALA A 182 -12.83 -2.76 -3.76
CA ALA A 182 -12.32 -1.51 -4.33
C ALA A 182 -10.80 -1.50 -4.28
N PHE A 183 -10.20 -0.74 -5.20
CA PHE A 183 -8.77 -0.47 -5.20
C PHE A 183 -8.55 1.01 -5.02
N MET A 184 -7.60 1.37 -4.17
CA MET A 184 -7.10 2.73 -4.01
C MET A 184 -5.63 2.74 -4.36
N GLN A 185 -5.22 3.62 -5.27
CA GLN A 185 -3.81 3.81 -5.57
C GLN A 185 -3.16 4.60 -4.44
N VAL A 186 -2.02 4.10 -3.93
CA VAL A 186 -1.15 4.84 -3.02
C VAL A 186 0.00 5.39 -3.84
N ARG A 187 0.16 6.71 -3.84
CA ARG A 187 1.33 7.37 -4.42
C ARG A 187 2.22 7.79 -3.27
N GLU A 188 3.45 7.34 -3.27
CA GLU A 188 4.45 7.92 -2.36
C GLU A 188 4.74 9.33 -2.86
N SER A 189 4.55 10.31 -1.98
CA SER A 189 4.79 11.73 -2.21
C SER A 189 6.28 12.05 -2.13
#